data_AF-A0A453RGB3-F1
#
_entry.id   AF-A0A453RGB3-F1
#
_cell.length_a   1.000
_cell.length_b   1.000
_cell.length_c   1.000
_cell.angle_alpha   90.00
_cell.angle_beta   90.00
_cell.angle_gamma   90.00
#
_symmetry.space_group_name_H-M   'P 1'
#
loop_
_entity.id
_entity.type
_entity.pdbx_description
1 polymer ?
#
loop_
_entity_poly.entity_id
_entity_poly.type
_entity_poly.pdbx_seq_one_letter_code
_entity_poly.pdbx_strand_id
1 'polypeptide(L)'
;AFASAPQQSKPLVLGCGAVSVDYLATVASFPNPDDKIRSLALKVEGGGNAGNALTGAARLGLSPRIISKASNDALGKSILKELQDDGVDTSYMTVADGGNSPFTYIIVDNQTKTRTCIHTPGYPPMKPEELTKENLFAALHGVEMVYFDVRLHETALLVAEEASQRKIPILVDAEKKREGLDDLLNFASYVVCSAKFPQAWTGASSTPVALVHMLLRLPNLKFVIVTRGEKGCLMLERSMTDASETEETDVEDLLESLEQKVDLSSSMAKCVASKSNLRISADGVGSMSGRLIMGTAEDIPSEELIDTTGAGDAFIGAVLYDISCGKQYASICHVLVFT
;
A
#
# COMPACT_ATOMS: atom_id res chain seq x y z
N ALA A 1 31.71 -19.23 25.23
CA ALA A 1 31.06 -18.01 24.75
C ALA A 1 30.52 -18.31 23.36
N PHE A 2 29.20 -18.49 23.23
CA PHE A 2 28.58 -18.58 21.91
C PHE A 2 28.69 -17.20 21.28
N ALA A 3 29.49 -17.07 20.23
CA ALA A 3 29.52 -15.87 19.42
C ALA A 3 28.08 -15.67 18.90
N SER A 4 27.43 -14.60 19.34
CA SER A 4 26.17 -14.15 18.76
C SER A 4 26.38 -14.01 17.26
N ALA A 5 25.54 -14.65 16.46
CA ALA A 5 25.48 -14.42 15.03
C ALA A 5 25.44 -12.89 14.78
N PRO A 6 26.15 -12.37 13.76
CA PRO A 6 26.10 -10.95 13.46
C PRO A 6 24.65 -10.54 13.32
N GLN A 7 24.21 -9.59 14.14
CA GLN A 7 22.84 -9.09 14.13
C GLN A 7 22.66 -8.38 12.79
N GLN A 8 22.05 -9.07 11.84
CA GLN A 8 21.76 -8.54 10.52
C GLN A 8 20.92 -7.28 10.74
N SER A 9 21.43 -6.13 10.26
CA SER A 9 20.72 -4.86 10.42
C SER A 9 19.37 -4.97 9.72
N LYS A 10 18.29 -4.67 10.46
CA LYS A 10 16.93 -4.66 9.90
C LYS A 10 16.87 -3.65 8.74
N PRO A 11 16.28 -4.01 7.58
CA PRO A 11 16.17 -3.07 6.49
C PRO A 11 15.37 -1.83 6.90
N LEU A 12 15.88 -0.67 6.51
CA LEU A 12 15.34 0.63 6.89
C LEU A 12 14.44 1.17 5.79
N VAL A 13 13.18 1.47 6.14
CA VAL A 13 12.17 1.99 5.21
C VAL A 13 11.70 3.35 5.69
N LEU A 14 11.44 4.29 4.78
CA LEU A 14 10.86 5.59 5.11
C LEU A 14 9.48 5.73 4.47
N GLY A 15 8.44 5.96 5.25
CA GLY A 15 7.14 6.35 4.70
C GLY A 15 6.89 7.85 4.84
N CYS A 16 6.19 8.42 3.87
CA CYS A 16 5.64 9.77 3.96
C CYS A 16 4.17 9.75 3.57
N GLY A 17 3.30 10.07 4.53
CA GLY A 17 1.86 9.92 4.33
C GLY A 17 1.01 10.20 5.57
N ALA A 18 -0.24 9.78 5.52
CA ALA A 18 -1.23 10.00 6.55
C ALA A 18 -1.04 9.10 7.78
N VAL A 19 -1.24 9.72 8.93
CA VAL A 19 -1.52 9.10 10.22
C VAL A 19 -2.91 9.57 10.66
N SER A 20 -3.57 8.82 11.55
CA SER A 20 -4.93 9.10 12.01
C SER A 20 -5.17 8.42 13.35
N VAL A 21 -6.21 8.86 14.08
CA VAL A 21 -6.92 8.00 15.04
C VAL A 21 -8.25 7.60 14.42
N ASP A 22 -8.55 6.31 14.40
CA ASP A 22 -9.80 5.80 13.85
C ASP A 22 -10.76 5.40 14.99
N TYR A 23 -11.99 5.90 14.89
CA TYR A 23 -13.11 5.61 15.78
C TYR A 23 -14.06 4.65 15.07
N LEU A 24 -13.91 3.35 15.32
CA LEU A 24 -14.70 2.30 14.69
C LEU A 24 -15.93 2.01 15.54
N ALA A 25 -17.09 2.49 15.08
CA ALA A 25 -18.38 2.26 15.69
C ALA A 25 -19.14 1.17 14.92
N THR A 26 -19.27 -0.01 15.51
CA THR A 26 -20.12 -1.08 14.95
C THR A 26 -21.58 -0.77 15.27
N VAL A 27 -22.44 -0.82 14.25
CA VAL A 27 -23.88 -0.58 14.38
C VAL A 27 -24.68 -1.76 13.83
N ALA A 28 -25.93 -1.91 14.28
CA ALA A 28 -26.81 -2.97 13.78
C ALA A 28 -27.13 -2.78 12.28
N SER A 29 -27.37 -1.53 11.87
CA SER A 29 -27.54 -1.10 10.49
C SER A 29 -27.09 0.35 10.36
N PHE A 30 -26.68 0.78 9.17
CA PHE A 30 -26.35 2.19 8.94
C PHE A 30 -27.58 3.10 9.20
N PRO A 31 -27.42 4.23 9.91
CA PRO A 31 -28.55 5.11 10.26
C PRO A 31 -29.04 5.90 9.04
N ASN A 32 -30.34 6.22 9.02
CA ASN A 32 -30.88 7.25 8.13
C ASN A 32 -30.59 8.66 8.68
N PRO A 33 -30.72 9.71 7.87
CA PRO A 33 -30.72 11.08 8.36
C PRO A 33 -31.71 11.26 9.53
N ASP A 34 -31.28 11.98 10.57
CA ASP A 34 -32.01 12.24 11.82
C ASP A 34 -32.28 11.03 12.74
N ASP A 35 -31.81 9.83 12.40
CA ASP A 35 -31.89 8.67 13.30
C ASP A 35 -31.00 8.84 14.53
N LYS A 36 -31.48 8.33 15.68
CA LYS A 36 -30.70 8.23 16.92
C LYS A 36 -30.52 6.77 17.30
N ILE A 37 -29.39 6.19 16.89
CA ILE A 37 -29.05 4.79 17.15
C ILE A 37 -27.98 4.65 18.24
N ARG A 38 -27.79 3.43 18.74
CA ARG A 38 -26.68 3.05 19.63
C ARG A 38 -25.69 2.20 18.85
N SER A 39 -24.39 2.41 19.10
CA SER A 39 -23.36 1.48 18.66
C SER A 39 -23.45 0.18 19.46
N LEU A 40 -23.18 -0.94 18.80
CA LEU A 40 -23.00 -2.26 19.39
C LEU A 40 -21.63 -2.38 20.06
N ALA A 41 -20.60 -1.80 19.44
CA ALA A 41 -19.23 -1.74 19.94
C ALA A 41 -18.54 -0.45 19.48
N LEU A 42 -17.53 -0.01 20.23
CA LEU A 42 -16.64 1.08 19.85
C LEU A 42 -15.20 0.60 20.05
N LYS A 43 -14.38 0.75 19.01
CA LYS A 43 -12.93 0.55 19.06
C LYS A 43 -12.25 1.87 18.64
N VAL A 44 -11.18 2.22 19.33
CA VAL A 44 -10.37 3.40 19.02
C VAL A 44 -8.93 2.92 18.86
N GLU A 45 -8.35 3.16 17.70
CA GLU A 45 -7.01 2.69 17.34
C GLU A 45 -6.32 3.66 16.39
N GLY A 46 -5.02 3.47 16.17
CA GLY A 46 -4.28 4.17 15.14
C GLY A 46 -4.79 3.84 13.75
N GLY A 47 -4.66 4.81 12.86
CA GLY A 47 -5.06 4.69 11.47
C GLY A 47 -4.18 5.50 10.54
N GLY A 48 -4.70 5.70 9.33
CA GLY A 48 -3.99 6.35 8.24
C GLY A 48 -3.11 5.36 7.49
N ASN A 49 -3.11 5.46 6.16
CA ASN A 49 -2.50 4.46 5.29
C ASN A 49 -1.01 4.26 5.63
N ALA A 50 -0.24 5.34 5.77
CA ALA A 50 1.17 5.24 6.18
C ALA A 50 1.37 4.78 7.61
N GLY A 51 0.53 5.19 8.56
CA GLY A 51 0.58 4.66 9.92
C GLY A 51 0.42 3.14 9.94
N ASN A 52 -0.65 2.64 9.32
CA ASN A 52 -0.98 1.23 9.26
C ASN A 52 0.09 0.40 8.52
N ALA A 53 0.52 0.85 7.33
CA ALA A 53 1.49 0.12 6.52
C ALA A 53 2.85 0.00 7.20
N LEU A 54 3.32 1.08 7.84
CA LEU A 54 4.61 1.08 8.54
C LEU A 54 4.55 0.31 9.85
N THR A 55 3.45 0.37 10.60
CA THR A 55 3.22 -0.51 11.75
C THR A 55 3.27 -1.99 11.33
N GLY A 56 2.60 -2.36 10.23
CA GLY A 56 2.66 -3.71 9.66
C GLY A 56 4.10 -4.10 9.29
N ALA A 57 4.82 -3.22 8.60
CA ALA A 57 6.22 -3.44 8.24
C ALA A 57 7.15 -3.60 9.47
N ALA A 58 6.95 -2.81 10.52
CA ALA A 58 7.70 -2.92 11.78
C ALA A 58 7.49 -4.28 12.44
N ARG A 59 6.22 -4.71 12.55
CA ARG A 59 5.82 -6.01 13.11
C ARG A 59 6.39 -7.19 12.33
N LEU A 60 6.55 -7.05 11.01
CA LEU A 60 7.20 -8.05 10.14
C LEU A 60 8.73 -8.07 10.27
N GLY A 61 9.33 -7.04 10.90
CA GLY A 61 10.76 -7.02 11.22
C GLY A 61 11.58 -5.95 10.51
N LEU A 62 10.95 -5.03 9.78
CA LEU A 62 11.63 -3.84 9.25
C LEU A 62 11.91 -2.81 10.35
N SER A 63 12.68 -1.78 10.02
CA SER A 63 12.87 -0.60 10.86
C SER A 63 12.31 0.62 10.13
N PRO A 64 11.00 0.92 10.24
CA PRO A 64 10.42 2.03 9.53
C PRO A 64 10.63 3.38 10.24
N ARG A 65 10.79 4.42 9.44
CA ARG A 65 10.70 5.84 9.80
C ARG A 65 9.46 6.44 9.15
N ILE A 66 8.89 7.48 9.75
CA ILE A 66 7.73 8.16 9.19
C ILE A 66 7.92 9.69 9.16
N ILE A 67 7.61 10.26 7.99
CA ILE A 67 7.38 11.70 7.81
C ILE A 67 5.87 11.91 7.72
N SER A 68 5.33 12.64 8.69
CA SER A 68 3.92 12.99 8.74
C SER A 68 3.71 14.15 9.70
N LYS A 69 2.45 14.53 9.94
CA LYS A 69 2.11 15.63 10.85
C LYS A 69 0.93 15.29 11.74
N ALA A 70 1.07 15.64 13.01
CA ALA A 70 0.01 15.65 14.01
C ALA A 70 0.04 16.96 14.81
N SER A 71 -0.96 17.21 15.64
CA SER A 71 -0.99 18.35 16.57
C SER A 71 -0.60 17.92 17.98
N ASN A 72 -0.17 18.85 18.82
CA ASN A 72 0.11 18.65 20.24
C ASN A 72 -1.19 18.53 21.08
N ASP A 73 -2.16 17.77 20.58
CA ASP A 73 -3.40 17.43 21.26
C ASP A 73 -3.36 15.99 21.81
N ALA A 74 -4.45 15.54 22.43
CA ALA A 74 -4.51 14.20 23.00
C ALA A 74 -4.38 13.11 21.91
N LEU A 75 -4.94 13.35 20.73
CA LEU A 75 -4.91 12.42 19.61
C LEU A 75 -3.50 12.30 19.02
N GLY A 76 -2.80 13.41 18.80
CA GLY A 76 -1.44 13.40 18.27
C GLY A 76 -0.45 12.72 19.21
N LYS A 77 -0.63 12.89 20.53
CA LYS A 77 0.12 12.13 21.53
C LYS A 77 -0.18 10.63 21.46
N SER A 78 -1.43 10.25 21.22
CA SER A 78 -1.82 8.84 21.02
C SER A 78 -1.19 8.26 19.75
N ILE A 79 -1.27 8.99 18.63
CA ILE A 79 -0.67 8.58 17.34
C ILE A 79 0.82 8.33 17.49
N LEU A 80 1.56 9.31 18.05
CA LEU A 80 3.00 9.18 18.25
C LEU A 80 3.34 7.99 19.15
N LYS A 81 2.61 7.83 20.26
CA LYS A 81 2.83 6.74 21.20
C LYS A 81 2.60 5.37 20.55
N GLU A 82 1.52 5.20 19.82
CA GLU A 82 1.17 3.92 19.19
C GLU A 82 2.20 3.52 18.12
N LEU A 83 2.59 4.46 17.26
CA LEU A 83 3.66 4.25 16.28
C LEU A 83 4.98 3.83 16.95
N GLN A 84 5.36 4.49 18.05
CA GLN A 84 6.57 4.16 18.80
C GLN A 84 6.48 2.79 19.49
N ASP A 85 5.33 2.46 20.08
CA ASP A 85 5.10 1.16 20.73
C ASP A 85 5.19 0.01 19.70
N ASP A 86 4.80 0.25 18.44
CA ASP A 86 4.95 -0.70 17.33
C ASP A 86 6.35 -0.68 16.66
N GLY A 87 7.25 0.21 17.11
CA GLY A 87 8.63 0.27 16.62
C GLY A 87 8.85 1.13 15.37
N VAL A 88 7.92 2.03 15.05
CA VAL A 88 8.09 3.07 14.02
C VAL A 88 8.83 4.27 14.60
N ASP A 89 9.91 4.69 13.95
CA ASP A 89 10.68 5.87 14.33
C ASP A 89 9.95 7.16 13.90
N THR A 90 9.41 7.86 14.89
CA THR A 90 8.64 9.11 14.73
C THR A 90 9.51 10.37 14.83
N SER A 91 10.84 10.26 14.83
CA SER A 91 11.76 11.41 14.99
C SER A 91 11.63 12.47 13.88
N TYR A 92 10.98 12.12 12.77
CA TYR A 92 10.78 12.97 11.60
C TYR A 92 9.32 13.40 11.42
N MET A 93 8.46 13.19 12.43
CA MET A 93 7.11 13.73 12.44
C MET A 93 7.10 15.19 12.90
N THR A 94 6.33 16.01 12.20
CA THR A 94 6.04 17.38 12.62
C THR A 94 4.92 17.38 13.65
N VAL A 95 5.12 18.09 14.77
CA VAL A 95 4.09 18.30 15.79
C VAL A 95 3.72 19.77 15.83
N ALA A 96 2.49 20.11 15.44
CA ALA A 96 1.99 21.47 15.50
C ALA A 96 1.55 21.84 16.93
N ASP A 97 1.92 23.03 17.41
CA ASP A 97 1.55 23.50 18.76
C ASP A 97 0.03 23.76 18.95
N GLY A 98 -0.74 23.80 17.87
CA GLY A 98 -2.18 24.02 17.90
C GLY A 98 -2.93 23.31 16.77
N GLY A 99 -4.24 23.54 16.73
CA GLY A 99 -5.16 22.90 15.79
C GLY A 99 -5.59 21.50 16.25
N ASN A 100 -5.76 20.57 15.32
CA ASN A 100 -6.22 19.21 15.60
C ASN A 100 -5.43 18.17 14.82
N SER A 101 -5.20 17.02 15.44
CA SER A 101 -4.71 15.83 14.75
C SER A 101 -5.81 15.22 13.87
N PRO A 102 -5.43 14.50 12.80
CA PRO A 102 -6.38 13.79 11.95
C PRO A 102 -7.06 12.64 12.69
N PHE A 103 -8.35 12.44 12.40
CA PHE A 103 -9.09 11.27 12.87
C PHE A 103 -10.21 10.89 11.91
N THR A 104 -10.68 9.65 11.98
CA THR A 104 -11.75 9.14 11.12
C THR A 104 -12.83 8.46 11.94
N TYR A 105 -14.10 8.82 11.72
CA TYR A 105 -15.21 7.98 12.18
C TYR A 105 -15.45 6.88 11.14
N ILE A 106 -15.43 5.63 11.58
CA ILE A 106 -15.70 4.47 10.73
C ILE A 106 -16.94 3.79 11.28
N ILE A 107 -18.04 3.87 10.53
CA ILE A 107 -19.29 3.21 10.88
C ILE A 107 -19.27 1.85 10.20
N VAL A 108 -19.19 0.78 10.99
CA VAL A 108 -19.23 -0.61 10.50
C VAL A 108 -20.66 -1.12 10.59
N ASP A 109 -21.29 -1.33 9.44
CA ASP A 109 -22.66 -1.81 9.35
C ASP A 109 -22.69 -3.35 9.39
N ASN A 110 -23.21 -3.91 10.49
CA ASN A 110 -23.28 -5.35 10.67
C ASN A 110 -24.33 -6.05 9.78
N GLN A 111 -25.33 -5.32 9.29
CA GLN A 111 -26.36 -5.86 8.39
C GLN A 111 -25.80 -6.04 6.97
N THR A 112 -25.13 -5.02 6.44
CA THR A 112 -24.63 -5.02 5.06
C THR A 112 -23.17 -5.44 4.95
N LYS A 113 -22.45 -5.57 6.08
CA LYS A 113 -21.01 -5.85 6.15
C LYS A 113 -20.18 -4.82 5.37
N THR A 114 -20.66 -3.57 5.34
CA THR A 114 -19.98 -2.45 4.71
C THR A 114 -19.45 -1.47 5.75
N ARG A 115 -18.58 -0.55 5.32
CA ARG A 115 -18.10 0.56 6.15
C ARG A 115 -18.32 1.90 5.47
N THR A 116 -18.59 2.91 6.28
CA THR A 116 -18.62 4.31 5.87
C THR A 116 -17.60 5.09 6.69
N CYS A 117 -16.67 5.76 6.01
CA CYS A 117 -15.62 6.54 6.65
C CYS A 117 -15.91 8.05 6.53
N ILE A 118 -15.91 8.76 7.66
CA ILE A 118 -16.05 10.21 7.75
C ILE A 118 -14.76 10.76 8.34
N HIS A 119 -13.93 11.34 7.48
CA HIS A 119 -12.58 11.76 7.85
C HIS A 119 -12.52 13.25 8.22
N THR A 120 -11.87 13.55 9.34
CA THR A 120 -11.47 14.91 9.72
C THR A 120 -9.98 15.07 9.49
N PRO A 121 -9.55 15.94 8.56
CA PRO A 121 -8.13 16.16 8.31
C PRO A 121 -7.46 16.87 9.49
N GLY A 122 -6.15 16.68 9.60
CA GLY A 122 -5.32 17.44 10.54
C GLY A 122 -5.22 18.91 10.13
N TYR A 123 -5.23 19.80 11.11
CA TYR A 123 -5.04 21.24 10.89
C TYR A 123 -4.03 21.80 11.91
N PRO A 124 -3.08 22.65 11.52
CA PRO A 124 -2.81 23.08 10.15
C PRO A 124 -2.25 21.94 9.28
N PRO A 125 -2.49 21.96 7.94
CA PRO A 125 -1.92 20.96 7.03
C PRO A 125 -0.39 20.99 7.11
N MET A 126 0.24 19.87 6.74
CA MET A 126 1.69 19.82 6.59
C MET A 126 2.10 20.62 5.37
N LYS A 127 3.11 21.47 5.53
CA LYS A 127 3.72 22.21 4.43
C LYS A 127 5.13 21.69 4.16
N PRO A 128 5.58 21.66 2.89
CA PRO A 128 6.92 21.19 2.55
C PRO A 128 8.05 21.89 3.32
N GLU A 129 7.89 23.17 3.65
CA GLU A 129 8.93 23.96 4.34
C GLU A 129 9.14 23.54 5.81
N GLU A 130 8.18 22.80 6.39
CA GLU A 130 8.32 22.24 7.74
C GLU A 130 9.32 21.05 7.75
N LEU A 131 9.59 20.45 6.59
CA LEU A 131 10.62 19.44 6.42
C LEU A 131 11.92 20.10 5.97
N THR A 132 12.77 20.47 6.93
CA THR A 132 14.08 21.08 6.62
C THR A 132 14.96 20.12 5.81
N LYS A 133 15.91 20.69 5.06
CA LYS A 133 16.86 19.91 4.25
C LYS A 133 17.68 18.95 5.11
N GLU A 134 18.09 19.39 6.30
CA GLU A 134 18.82 18.57 7.26
C GLU A 134 17.97 17.37 7.73
N ASN A 135 16.69 17.62 8.07
CA ASN A 135 15.78 16.57 8.50
C ASN A 135 15.46 15.60 7.36
N LEU A 136 15.24 16.08 6.14
CA LEU A 136 15.06 15.24 4.96
C LEU A 136 16.27 14.33 4.74
N PHE A 137 17.47 14.90 4.81
CA PHE A 137 18.70 14.15 4.56
C PHE A 137 18.96 13.10 5.63
N ALA A 138 18.68 13.44 6.89
CA ALA A 138 18.76 12.52 8.03
C ALA A 138 17.70 11.42 7.93
N ALA A 139 16.45 11.75 7.58
CA ALA A 139 15.37 10.78 7.41
C ALA A 139 15.72 9.72 6.36
N LEU A 140 16.28 10.16 5.23
CA LEU A 140 16.72 9.30 4.11
C LEU A 140 18.08 8.61 4.34
N HIS A 141 18.80 8.89 5.43
CA HIS A 141 20.11 8.29 5.66
C HIS A 141 19.99 6.79 5.96
N GLY A 142 20.60 5.97 5.11
CA GLY A 142 20.59 4.50 5.21
C GLY A 142 19.29 3.84 4.77
N VAL A 143 18.32 4.60 4.24
CA VAL A 143 17.03 4.08 3.80
C VAL A 143 17.21 3.25 2.53
N GLU A 144 16.62 2.06 2.52
CA GLU A 144 16.64 1.11 1.40
C GLU A 144 15.39 1.21 0.53
N MET A 145 14.30 1.75 1.06
CA MET A 145 13.04 1.92 0.34
C MET A 145 12.21 3.09 0.88
N VAL A 146 11.52 3.80 -0.02
CA VAL A 146 10.57 4.86 0.35
C VAL A 146 9.13 4.46 -0.01
N TYR A 147 8.18 4.79 0.86
CA TYR A 147 6.75 4.52 0.70
C TYR A 147 5.93 5.82 0.69
N PHE A 148 4.95 5.92 -0.21
CA PHE A 148 4.00 7.04 -0.27
C PHE A 148 2.56 6.55 -0.39
N ASP A 149 1.67 7.11 0.43
CA ASP A 149 0.22 6.95 0.30
C ASP A 149 -0.47 8.11 -0.43
N VAL A 150 0.31 9.12 -0.85
CA VAL A 150 -0.12 10.26 -1.67
C VAL A 150 -1.06 11.22 -0.92
N ARG A 151 -1.19 11.14 0.41
CA ARG A 151 -2.02 12.07 1.19
C ARG A 151 -1.33 13.41 1.44
N LEU A 152 0.00 13.38 1.64
CA LEU A 152 0.85 14.56 1.87
C LEU A 152 1.65 14.91 0.61
N HIS A 153 0.97 15.00 -0.54
CA HIS A 153 1.59 14.95 -1.87
C HIS A 153 2.69 16.01 -2.10
N GLU A 154 2.53 17.26 -1.65
CA GLU A 154 3.56 18.29 -1.81
C GLU A 154 4.87 17.93 -1.07
N THR A 155 4.76 17.42 0.16
CA THR A 155 5.93 16.96 0.93
C THR A 155 6.47 15.64 0.36
N ALA A 156 5.59 14.74 -0.05
CA ALA A 156 5.97 13.47 -0.67
C ALA A 156 6.79 13.69 -1.95
N LEU A 157 6.47 14.70 -2.75
CA LEU A 157 7.24 15.06 -3.96
C LEU A 157 8.66 15.51 -3.61
N LEU A 158 8.84 16.35 -2.59
CA LEU A 158 10.16 16.74 -2.09
C LEU A 158 10.98 15.50 -1.65
N VAL A 159 10.34 14.56 -0.94
CA VAL A 159 10.99 13.31 -0.51
C VAL A 159 11.30 12.41 -1.72
N ALA A 160 10.40 12.32 -2.71
CA ALA A 160 10.56 11.49 -3.89
C ALA A 160 11.71 11.99 -4.79
N GLU A 161 11.85 13.31 -4.95
CA GLU A 161 12.95 13.93 -5.69
C GLU A 161 14.31 13.56 -5.08
N GLU A 162 14.47 13.74 -3.76
CA GLU A 162 15.71 13.43 -3.07
C GLU A 162 15.99 11.91 -3.04
N ALA A 163 14.97 11.09 -2.82
CA ALA A 163 15.09 9.62 -2.87
C ALA A 163 15.53 9.14 -4.26
N SER A 164 14.97 9.72 -5.32
CA SER A 164 15.33 9.44 -6.71
C SER A 164 16.78 9.83 -7.02
N GLN A 165 17.24 10.99 -6.56
CA GLN A 165 18.65 11.40 -6.69
C GLN A 165 19.60 10.41 -6.02
N ARG A 166 19.18 9.82 -4.88
CA ARG A 166 19.91 8.76 -4.16
C ARG A 166 19.71 7.36 -4.74
N LYS A 167 18.87 7.21 -5.77
CA LYS A 167 18.48 5.92 -6.37
C LYS A 167 17.82 4.96 -5.39
N ILE A 168 17.15 5.49 -4.37
CA ILE A 168 16.36 4.70 -3.43
C ILE A 168 15.05 4.32 -4.13
N PRO A 169 14.68 3.02 -4.18
CA PRO A 169 13.43 2.61 -4.79
C PRO A 169 12.22 3.14 -4.04
N ILE A 170 11.19 3.48 -4.81
CA ILE A 170 9.94 4.07 -4.30
C ILE A 170 8.77 3.14 -4.56
N LEU A 171 7.97 2.86 -3.52
CA LEU A 171 6.65 2.23 -3.60
C LEU A 171 5.56 3.28 -3.41
N VAL A 172 4.63 3.36 -4.36
CA VAL A 172 3.46 4.24 -4.28
C VAL A 172 2.20 3.40 -4.11
N ASP A 173 1.39 3.76 -3.11
CA ASP A 173 0.03 3.28 -2.94
C ASP A 173 -0.96 4.20 -3.68
N ALA A 174 -1.54 3.67 -4.75
CA ALA A 174 -2.46 4.38 -5.62
C ALA A 174 -3.90 3.84 -5.45
N GLU A 175 -4.60 4.32 -4.43
CA GLU A 175 -5.99 3.89 -4.20
C GLU A 175 -6.99 4.55 -5.18
N LYS A 176 -6.78 5.83 -5.50
CA LYS A 176 -7.66 6.65 -6.35
C LYS A 176 -6.93 7.88 -6.88
N LYS A 177 -7.39 8.41 -8.02
CA LYS A 177 -6.91 9.68 -8.57
C LYS A 177 -7.00 10.78 -7.52
N ARG A 178 -5.93 11.54 -7.39
CA ARG A 178 -5.81 12.71 -6.53
C ARG A 178 -4.67 13.60 -7.00
N GLU A 179 -4.62 14.81 -6.48
CA GLU A 179 -3.55 15.76 -6.73
C GLU A 179 -2.18 15.20 -6.35
N GLY A 180 -1.16 15.48 -7.16
CA GLY A 180 0.22 15.02 -7.00
C GLY A 180 0.48 13.53 -7.24
N LEU A 181 -0.55 12.71 -7.48
CA LEU A 181 -0.36 11.28 -7.75
C LEU A 181 0.44 11.03 -9.03
N ASP A 182 0.10 11.70 -10.11
CA ASP A 182 0.73 11.49 -11.42
C ASP A 182 2.23 11.83 -11.37
N ASP A 183 2.58 12.89 -10.64
CA ASP A 183 3.97 13.29 -10.42
C ASP A 183 4.73 12.25 -9.59
N LEU A 184 4.12 11.72 -8.51
CA LEU A 184 4.74 10.64 -7.71
C LEU A 184 4.91 9.33 -8.49
N LEU A 185 3.96 9.00 -9.37
CA LEU A 185 4.04 7.80 -10.20
C LEU A 185 5.25 7.83 -11.15
N ASN A 186 5.70 9.01 -11.59
CA ASN A 186 6.91 9.13 -12.42
C ASN A 186 8.19 8.70 -11.69
N PHE A 187 8.20 8.76 -10.36
CA PHE A 187 9.32 8.31 -9.52
C PHE A 187 9.17 6.84 -9.07
N ALA A 188 8.00 6.23 -9.23
CA ALA A 188 7.70 4.92 -8.67
C ALA A 188 8.55 3.82 -9.31
N SER A 189 9.20 3.02 -8.46
CA SER A 189 9.77 1.72 -8.84
C SER A 189 8.74 0.59 -8.73
N TYR A 190 7.78 0.76 -7.82
CA TYR A 190 6.73 -0.20 -7.50
C TYR A 190 5.42 0.55 -7.26
N VAL A 191 4.31 -0.02 -7.71
CA VAL A 191 2.96 0.52 -7.45
C VAL A 191 2.09 -0.60 -6.91
N VAL A 192 1.40 -0.32 -5.81
CA VAL A 192 0.27 -1.11 -5.33
C VAL A 192 -0.97 -0.24 -5.49
N CYS A 193 -2.07 -0.81 -5.99
CA CYS A 193 -3.28 -0.04 -6.26
C CYS A 193 -4.55 -0.80 -5.92
N SER A 194 -5.62 -0.04 -5.67
CA SER A 194 -6.95 -0.62 -5.47
C SER A 194 -7.55 -1.09 -6.80
N ALA A 195 -8.47 -2.05 -6.75
CA ALA A 195 -9.11 -2.68 -7.92
C ALA A 195 -9.56 -1.71 -9.03
N LYS A 196 -10.08 -0.53 -8.66
CA LYS A 196 -10.66 0.41 -9.63
C LYS A 196 -9.64 1.41 -10.19
N PHE A 197 -8.48 1.56 -9.54
CA PHE A 197 -7.53 2.60 -9.89
C PHE A 197 -6.92 2.43 -11.30
N PRO A 198 -6.40 1.26 -11.71
CA PRO A 198 -5.73 1.11 -13.00
C PRO A 198 -6.59 1.54 -14.18
N GLN A 199 -7.83 1.05 -14.25
CA GLN A 199 -8.75 1.39 -15.34
C GLN A 199 -9.15 2.86 -15.30
N ALA A 200 -9.43 3.41 -14.10
CA ALA A 200 -9.75 4.82 -13.96
C ALA A 200 -8.60 5.72 -14.43
N TRP A 201 -7.34 5.35 -14.12
CA TRP A 201 -6.15 6.11 -14.48
C TRP A 201 -5.81 6.02 -15.97
N THR A 202 -5.87 4.81 -16.54
CA THR A 202 -5.45 4.55 -17.92
C THR A 202 -6.53 4.80 -18.97
N GLY A 203 -7.81 4.64 -18.60
CA GLY A 203 -8.92 4.54 -19.55
C GLY A 203 -9.06 3.18 -20.24
N ALA A 204 -8.33 2.15 -19.78
CA ALA A 204 -8.37 0.82 -20.36
C ALA A 204 -9.69 0.07 -20.11
N SER A 205 -10.02 -0.84 -21.03
CA SER A 205 -11.24 -1.68 -21.01
C SER A 205 -11.29 -2.66 -19.85
N SER A 206 -10.14 -3.20 -19.44
CA SER A 206 -10.02 -4.20 -18.39
C SER A 206 -8.83 -3.94 -17.47
N THR A 207 -8.81 -4.60 -16.32
CA THR A 207 -7.71 -4.50 -15.35
C THR A 207 -6.37 -4.98 -15.94
N PRO A 208 -6.25 -6.15 -16.59
CA PRO A 208 -4.97 -6.61 -17.16
C PRO A 208 -4.41 -5.66 -18.24
N VAL A 209 -5.27 -5.17 -19.14
CA VAL A 209 -4.91 -4.15 -20.14
C VAL A 209 -4.43 -2.86 -19.47
N ALA A 210 -5.10 -2.44 -18.39
CA ALA A 210 -4.68 -1.27 -17.61
C ALA A 210 -3.28 -1.46 -17.00
N LEU A 211 -2.93 -2.66 -16.50
CA LEU A 211 -1.60 -2.92 -15.94
C LEU A 211 -0.49 -2.81 -17.00
N VAL A 212 -0.72 -3.38 -18.19
CA VAL A 212 0.21 -3.24 -19.34
C VAL A 212 0.39 -1.77 -19.69
N HIS A 213 -0.72 -1.02 -19.76
CA HIS A 213 -0.70 0.41 -20.08
C HIS A 213 0.04 1.23 -19.02
N MET A 214 -0.11 0.91 -17.74
CA MET A 214 0.64 1.56 -16.65
C MET A 214 2.14 1.33 -16.78
N LEU A 215 2.58 0.09 -17.02
CA LEU A 215 4.00 -0.20 -17.23
C LEU A 215 4.52 0.51 -18.48
N LEU A 216 3.80 0.51 -19.60
CA LEU A 216 4.25 1.22 -20.80
C LEU A 216 4.37 2.74 -20.60
N ARG A 217 3.47 3.36 -19.80
CA ARG A 217 3.55 4.79 -19.47
C ARG A 217 4.63 5.12 -18.43
N LEU A 218 4.96 4.19 -17.54
CA LEU A 218 5.88 4.39 -16.41
C LEU A 218 7.14 3.50 -16.60
N PRO A 219 8.19 4.00 -17.28
CA PRO A 219 9.34 3.18 -17.65
C PRO A 219 10.17 2.69 -16.46
N ASN A 220 10.17 3.41 -15.35
CA ASN A 220 10.89 3.04 -14.12
C ASN A 220 10.18 1.94 -13.31
N LEU A 221 8.91 1.70 -13.61
CA LEU A 221 8.06 0.77 -12.87
C LEU A 221 8.49 -0.67 -13.17
N LYS A 222 8.92 -1.37 -12.11
CA LYS A 222 9.35 -2.77 -12.17
C LYS A 222 8.16 -3.72 -12.07
N PHE A 223 7.16 -3.35 -11.27
CA PHE A 223 5.88 -4.05 -11.26
C PHE A 223 4.74 -3.15 -10.78
N VAL A 224 3.53 -3.55 -11.13
CA VAL A 224 2.29 -3.04 -10.54
C VAL A 224 1.49 -4.20 -9.95
N ILE A 225 0.97 -4.00 -8.74
CA ILE A 225 0.03 -4.90 -8.08
C ILE A 225 -1.33 -4.21 -7.97
N VAL A 226 -2.39 -4.92 -8.31
CA VAL A 226 -3.78 -4.53 -8.05
C VAL A 226 -4.40 -5.48 -7.05
N THR A 227 -4.88 -4.95 -5.93
CA THR A 227 -5.62 -5.72 -4.91
C THR A 227 -7.07 -5.89 -5.33
N ARG A 228 -7.63 -7.09 -5.08
CA ARG A 228 -8.97 -7.53 -5.51
C ARG A 228 -9.81 -8.08 -4.35
N GLY A 229 -9.53 -7.68 -3.11
CA GLY A 229 -10.25 -8.12 -1.91
C GLY A 229 -10.22 -9.64 -1.77
N GLU A 230 -11.37 -10.27 -1.60
CA GLU A 230 -11.56 -11.74 -1.54
C GLU A 230 -10.97 -12.49 -2.75
N LYS A 231 -10.76 -11.81 -3.89
CA LYS A 231 -10.16 -12.41 -5.08
C LYS A 231 -8.63 -12.28 -5.13
N GLY A 232 -8.00 -11.89 -4.03
CA GLY A 232 -6.55 -11.77 -3.85
C GLY A 232 -5.94 -10.57 -4.58
N CYS A 233 -4.91 -10.80 -5.41
CA CYS A 233 -4.29 -9.74 -6.22
C CYS A 233 -3.86 -10.23 -7.59
N LEU A 234 -3.62 -9.27 -8.48
CA LEU A 234 -2.92 -9.48 -9.74
C LEU A 234 -1.67 -8.60 -9.76
N MET A 235 -0.55 -9.17 -10.18
CA MET A 235 0.71 -8.47 -10.34
C MET A 235 1.21 -8.64 -11.77
N LEU A 236 1.56 -7.53 -12.41
CA LEU A 236 2.28 -7.54 -13.67
C LEU A 236 3.70 -7.03 -13.43
N GLU A 237 4.67 -7.89 -13.72
CA GLU A 237 6.10 -7.61 -13.56
C GLU A 237 6.75 -7.37 -14.92
N ARG A 238 7.59 -6.34 -14.99
CA ARG A 238 8.47 -6.07 -16.11
C ARG A 238 9.74 -6.94 -16.02
N SER A 239 10.07 -7.57 -17.13
CA SER A 239 11.37 -8.22 -17.32
C SER A 239 12.43 -7.18 -17.67
N MET A 240 13.61 -7.32 -17.06
CA MET A 240 14.77 -6.44 -17.32
C MET A 240 15.60 -6.89 -18.53
N THR A 241 15.28 -8.05 -19.11
CA THR A 241 15.88 -8.59 -20.33
C THR A 241 14.82 -8.64 -21.43
N ASP A 242 15.23 -8.48 -22.68
CA ASP A 242 14.32 -8.69 -23.81
C ASP A 242 13.75 -10.11 -23.78
N ALA A 243 12.46 -10.24 -24.15
CA ALA A 243 11.77 -11.53 -24.20
C ALA A 243 12.57 -12.54 -25.03
N SER A 244 12.73 -13.76 -24.49
CA SER A 244 13.40 -14.85 -25.19
C SER A 244 12.56 -15.42 -26.34
N GLU A 245 11.26 -15.11 -26.36
CA GLU A 245 10.28 -15.58 -27.33
C GLU A 245 9.76 -14.41 -28.18
N THR A 246 9.59 -14.61 -29.48
CA THR A 246 9.05 -13.60 -30.42
C THR A 246 7.52 -13.55 -30.45
N GLU A 247 6.85 -14.60 -29.97
CA GLU A 247 5.39 -14.67 -29.98
C GLU A 247 4.78 -13.81 -28.86
N GLU A 248 3.80 -12.98 -29.24
CA GLU A 248 3.04 -12.16 -28.30
C GLU A 248 1.88 -12.96 -27.73
N THR A 249 1.69 -12.88 -26.42
CA THR A 249 0.51 -13.43 -25.73
C THR A 249 -0.34 -12.27 -25.24
N ASP A 250 -1.63 -12.26 -25.59
CA ASP A 250 -2.56 -11.27 -25.05
C ASP A 250 -2.69 -11.41 -23.53
N VAL A 251 -2.71 -10.29 -22.83
CA VAL A 251 -2.72 -10.25 -21.36
C VAL A 251 -4.03 -10.79 -20.77
N GLU A 252 -5.15 -10.69 -21.48
CA GLU A 252 -6.44 -11.22 -21.03
C GLU A 252 -6.49 -12.74 -21.18
N ASP A 253 -6.05 -13.26 -22.33
CA ASP A 253 -5.88 -14.71 -22.55
C ASP A 253 -4.93 -15.32 -21.53
N LEU A 254 -3.85 -14.60 -21.19
CA LEU A 254 -2.89 -15.02 -20.18
C LEU A 254 -3.52 -15.09 -18.79
N LEU A 255 -4.35 -14.10 -18.42
CA LEU A 255 -5.09 -14.13 -17.15
C LEU A 255 -6.05 -15.32 -17.11
N GLU A 256 -6.83 -15.55 -18.17
CA GLU A 256 -7.78 -16.67 -18.24
C GLU A 256 -7.05 -18.01 -18.08
N SER A 257 -5.88 -18.18 -18.71
CA SER A 257 -5.04 -19.36 -18.54
C SER A 257 -4.54 -19.55 -17.09
N LEU A 258 -4.25 -18.47 -16.37
CA LEU A 258 -3.86 -18.54 -14.97
C LEU A 258 -5.04 -18.88 -14.07
N GLU A 259 -6.22 -18.30 -14.33
CA GLU A 259 -7.45 -18.59 -13.58
C GLU A 259 -7.85 -20.06 -13.70
N GLN A 260 -7.69 -20.68 -14.89
CA GLN A 260 -7.93 -22.11 -15.09
C GLN A 260 -6.94 -23.02 -14.34
N LYS A 261 -5.74 -22.53 -13.98
CA LYS A 261 -4.75 -23.29 -13.19
C LYS A 261 -4.99 -23.21 -11.69
N VAL A 262 -5.79 -22.26 -11.24
CA VAL A 262 -6.15 -22.14 -9.83
C VAL A 262 -7.30 -23.09 -9.53
N ASP A 263 -6.99 -24.15 -8.80
CA ASP A 263 -8.01 -24.97 -8.18
C ASP A 263 -8.67 -24.19 -7.03
N LEU A 264 -9.88 -23.69 -7.30
CA LEU A 264 -10.73 -22.92 -6.38
C LEU A 264 -11.40 -23.79 -5.29
N SER A 265 -11.20 -25.12 -5.28
CA SER A 265 -11.76 -25.99 -4.24
C SER A 265 -10.97 -26.00 -2.93
N SER A 266 -9.82 -25.32 -2.91
CA SER A 266 -8.93 -25.22 -1.76
C SER A 266 -9.19 -23.92 -0.99
N SER A 267 -9.37 -24.02 0.32
CA SER A 267 -9.48 -22.86 1.22
C SER A 267 -8.16 -22.08 1.36
N MET A 268 -7.01 -22.74 1.13
CA MET A 268 -5.69 -22.12 1.22
C MET A 268 -5.41 -21.19 0.04
N ALA A 269 -4.85 -20.01 0.32
CA ALA A 269 -4.40 -19.09 -0.71
C ALA A 269 -3.25 -19.67 -1.55
N LYS A 270 -3.30 -19.39 -2.85
CA LYS A 270 -2.38 -19.91 -3.87
C LYS A 270 -1.80 -18.76 -4.69
N CYS A 271 -0.59 -18.93 -5.19
CA CYS A 271 -0.01 -18.07 -6.20
C CYS A 271 0.30 -18.86 -7.45
N VAL A 272 -0.15 -18.36 -8.60
CA VAL A 272 0.18 -18.90 -9.92
C VAL A 272 0.84 -17.81 -10.75
N ALA A 273 1.88 -18.17 -11.49
CA ALA A 273 2.61 -17.26 -12.34
C ALA A 273 2.69 -17.80 -13.77
N SER A 274 2.69 -16.89 -14.74
CA SER A 274 3.06 -17.22 -16.11
C SER A 274 4.55 -17.60 -16.18
N LYS A 275 5.01 -18.07 -17.36
CA LYS A 275 6.45 -18.16 -17.63
C LYS A 275 7.09 -16.79 -17.40
N SER A 276 8.35 -16.79 -16.97
CA SER A 276 9.16 -15.58 -16.90
C SER A 276 9.50 -15.06 -18.29
N ASN A 277 9.52 -13.75 -18.47
CA ASN A 277 10.02 -13.06 -19.68
C ASN A 277 9.21 -13.36 -20.96
N LEU A 278 7.88 -13.41 -20.83
CA LEU A 278 6.95 -13.46 -21.96
C LEU A 278 6.82 -12.10 -22.62
N ARG A 279 6.56 -12.07 -23.93
CA ARG A 279 6.12 -10.87 -24.63
C ARG A 279 4.60 -10.76 -24.47
N ILE A 280 4.16 -9.86 -23.60
CA ILE A 280 2.76 -9.67 -23.23
C ILE A 280 2.22 -8.48 -24.01
N SER A 281 1.16 -8.68 -24.79
CA SER A 281 0.46 -7.64 -25.54
C SER A 281 -0.86 -7.25 -24.87
N ALA A 282 -1.31 -6.03 -25.14
CA ALA A 282 -2.65 -5.58 -24.81
C ALA A 282 -3.20 -4.77 -25.98
N ASP A 283 -4.39 -5.16 -26.45
CA ASP A 283 -5.01 -4.56 -27.63
C ASP A 283 -5.19 -3.04 -27.48
N GLY A 284 -4.88 -2.30 -28.54
CA GLY A 284 -4.91 -0.84 -28.57
C GLY A 284 -3.88 -0.12 -27.67
N VAL A 285 -2.99 -0.85 -26.98
CA VAL A 285 -2.00 -0.26 -26.06
C VAL A 285 -0.56 -0.53 -26.53
N GLY A 286 -0.21 -1.80 -26.77
CA GLY A 286 1.15 -2.21 -27.16
C GLY A 286 1.61 -3.47 -26.43
N SER A 287 2.92 -3.77 -26.51
CA SER A 287 3.50 -4.97 -25.89
C SER A 287 4.73 -4.67 -25.03
N MET A 288 4.96 -5.51 -24.03
CA MET A 288 6.09 -5.43 -23.10
C MET A 288 6.61 -6.83 -22.72
N SER A 289 7.86 -6.92 -22.29
CA SER A 289 8.45 -8.15 -21.78
C SER A 289 8.22 -8.26 -20.28
N GLY A 290 7.67 -9.38 -19.79
CA GLY A 290 7.28 -9.50 -18.39
C GLY A 290 6.73 -10.86 -17.97
N ARG A 291 6.07 -10.88 -16.82
CA ARG A 291 5.27 -12.02 -16.36
C ARG A 291 4.05 -11.54 -15.58
N LEU A 292 2.95 -12.28 -15.72
CA LEU A 292 1.73 -12.06 -14.97
C LEU A 292 1.67 -13.06 -13.81
N ILE A 293 1.31 -12.57 -12.62
CA ILE A 293 1.24 -13.35 -11.40
C ILE A 293 -0.12 -13.07 -10.75
N MET A 294 -0.82 -14.13 -10.37
CA MET A 294 -2.10 -14.04 -9.67
C MET A 294 -1.97 -14.72 -8.31
N GLY A 295 -2.34 -14.00 -7.25
CA GLY A 295 -2.50 -14.54 -5.90
C GLY A 295 -3.98 -14.60 -5.55
N THR A 296 -4.45 -15.68 -4.94
CA THR A 296 -5.78 -15.75 -4.33
C THR A 296 -5.72 -15.33 -2.87
N ALA A 297 -6.84 -14.87 -2.32
CA ALA A 297 -6.99 -14.71 -0.87
C ALA A 297 -7.32 -16.08 -0.24
N GLU A 298 -7.11 -16.18 1.07
CA GLU A 298 -7.63 -17.29 1.87
C GLU A 298 -9.16 -17.16 1.95
N ASP A 299 -9.87 -18.29 1.90
CA ASP A 299 -11.32 -18.32 2.05
C ASP A 299 -11.66 -18.23 3.55
N ILE A 300 -11.84 -17.01 4.04
CA ILE A 300 -12.20 -16.73 5.44
C ILE A 300 -13.72 -16.82 5.58
N PRO A 301 -14.26 -17.71 6.43
CA PRO A 301 -15.69 -17.82 6.66
C PRO A 301 -16.31 -16.48 7.03
N SER A 302 -17.52 -16.20 6.52
CA SER A 302 -18.18 -14.91 6.74
C SER A 302 -18.44 -14.59 8.22
N GLU A 303 -18.49 -15.61 9.09
CA GLU A 303 -18.60 -15.43 10.54
C GLU A 303 -17.29 -14.95 11.19
N GLU A 304 -16.14 -15.20 10.57
CA GLU A 304 -14.80 -14.79 11.02
C GLU A 304 -14.35 -13.46 10.40
N LEU A 305 -15.00 -13.04 9.31
CA LEU A 305 -14.77 -11.74 8.67
C LEU A 305 -15.37 -10.60 9.52
N ILE A 306 -14.59 -10.13 10.48
CA ILE A 306 -15.01 -9.10 11.45
C ILE A 306 -14.79 -7.70 10.89
N ASP A 307 -13.61 -7.42 10.32
CA ASP A 307 -13.22 -6.10 9.85
C ASP A 307 -12.18 -6.21 8.72
N THR A 308 -12.36 -5.43 7.65
CA THR A 308 -11.42 -5.33 6.52
C THR A 308 -10.75 -3.96 6.46
N THR A 309 -10.91 -3.14 7.50
CA THR A 309 -10.25 -1.85 7.64
C THR A 309 -8.76 -2.08 7.80
N GLY A 310 -7.95 -1.39 7.00
CA GLY A 310 -6.49 -1.53 7.03
C GLY A 310 -5.93 -2.79 6.34
N ALA A 311 -6.76 -3.71 5.82
CA ALA A 311 -6.25 -4.91 5.12
C ALA A 311 -5.34 -4.56 3.91
N GLY A 312 -5.69 -3.50 3.16
CA GLY A 312 -4.85 -2.99 2.08
C GLY A 312 -3.51 -2.42 2.58
N ASP A 313 -3.51 -1.72 3.72
CA ASP A 313 -2.30 -1.14 4.29
C ASP A 313 -1.39 -2.26 4.87
N ALA A 314 -1.99 -3.28 5.48
CA ALA A 314 -1.27 -4.46 5.96
C ALA A 314 -0.64 -5.22 4.79
N PHE A 315 -1.35 -5.38 3.68
CA PHE A 315 -0.80 -5.91 2.43
C PHE A 315 0.40 -5.07 1.94
N ILE A 316 0.34 -3.75 2.01
CA ILE A 316 1.46 -2.88 1.67
C ILE A 316 2.65 -3.10 2.61
N GLY A 317 2.42 -3.19 3.93
CA GLY A 317 3.47 -3.48 4.90
C GLY A 317 4.21 -4.79 4.58
N ALA A 318 3.45 -5.81 4.16
CA ALA A 318 3.97 -7.07 3.66
C ALA A 318 4.79 -6.94 2.36
N VAL A 319 4.30 -6.18 1.39
CA VAL A 319 5.04 -5.90 0.14
C VAL A 319 6.36 -5.17 0.44
N LEU A 320 6.34 -4.17 1.32
CA LEU A 320 7.55 -3.46 1.78
C LEU A 320 8.55 -4.43 2.40
N TYR A 321 8.09 -5.33 3.27
CA TYR A 321 8.94 -6.34 3.90
C TYR A 321 9.59 -7.27 2.87
N ASP A 322 8.80 -7.85 1.98
CA ASP A 322 9.30 -8.81 1.00
C ASP A 322 10.31 -8.21 0.02
N ILE A 323 10.05 -6.97 -0.45
CA ILE A 323 11.00 -6.25 -1.31
C ILE A 323 12.30 -5.97 -0.55
N SER A 324 12.20 -5.46 0.68
CA SER A 324 13.36 -5.08 1.49
C SER A 324 14.21 -6.28 1.91
N CYS A 325 13.59 -7.45 2.07
CA CYS A 325 14.30 -8.71 2.32
C CYS A 325 14.82 -9.41 1.06
N GLY A 326 14.68 -8.80 -0.13
CA GLY A 326 15.16 -9.35 -1.39
C GLY A 326 14.45 -10.64 -1.80
N LYS A 327 13.21 -10.86 -1.36
CA LYS A 327 12.45 -12.03 -1.77
C LYS A 327 12.10 -11.95 -3.25
N GLN A 328 11.94 -13.10 -3.89
CA GLN A 328 11.49 -13.14 -5.28
C GLN A 328 10.07 -12.58 -5.39
N TYR A 329 9.78 -11.79 -6.42
CA TYR A 329 8.48 -11.12 -6.49
C TYR A 329 7.26 -12.06 -6.54
N ALA A 330 7.43 -13.30 -7.01
CA ALA A 330 6.37 -14.31 -6.93
C ALA A 330 5.95 -14.65 -5.49
N SER A 331 6.84 -14.50 -4.49
CA SER A 331 6.48 -14.68 -3.09
C SER A 331 5.71 -13.49 -2.50
N ILE A 332 5.77 -12.32 -3.13
CA ILE A 332 5.04 -11.12 -2.67
C ILE A 332 3.53 -11.38 -2.74
N CYS A 333 3.06 -11.99 -3.83
CA CYS A 333 1.66 -12.36 -4.01
C CYS A 333 1.21 -13.51 -3.09
N HIS A 334 2.14 -14.21 -2.42
CA HIS A 334 1.82 -15.20 -1.38
C HIS A 334 1.50 -14.54 -0.04
N VAL A 335 1.86 -13.28 0.21
CA VAL A 335 1.64 -12.66 1.53
C VAL A 335 0.17 -12.22 1.75
N LEU A 336 -0.69 -12.43 0.75
CA LEU A 336 -2.15 -12.23 0.81
C LEU A 336 -2.92 -13.15 1.75
N VAL A 337 -2.23 -14.02 2.49
CA VAL A 337 -2.85 -15.12 3.20
C VAL A 337 -3.27 -14.74 4.64
N PHE A 338 -2.80 -13.62 5.24
CA PHE A 338 -2.89 -13.47 6.70
C PHE A 338 -3.35 -12.11 7.26
N THR A 339 -4.06 -11.27 6.50
CA THR A 339 -4.50 -9.95 7.00
C THR A 339 -6.00 -9.75 6.91
#